data_AF-A0A6N2MSN8-F1
#
_entry.id   AF-A0A6N2MSN8-F1
#
_cell.length_a   1.000
_cell.length_b   1.000
_cell.length_c   1.000
_cell.angle_alpha   90.00
_cell.angle_beta   90.00
_cell.angle_gamma   90.00
#
_symmetry.space_group_name_H-M   'P 1'
#
loop_
_entity.id
_entity.type
_entity.pdbx_description
1 polymer ?
#
loop_
_entity_poly.entity_id
_entity_poly.type
_entity_poly.pdbx_seq_one_letter_code
_entity_poly.pdbx_strand_id
1 'polypeptide(L)' 'MLSVLRVHLPSDIPIVGCELTPYVLLRRTDKAVTTDDVPESAPLDGHFLRYK' A
#
# COMPACT_ATOMS: atom_id res chain seq x y z
N MET A 1 -14.78 6.81 3.31
CA MET A 1 -13.76 7.20 2.32
C MET A 1 -12.47 6.49 2.69
N LEU A 2 -11.87 5.75 1.74
CA LEU A 2 -10.55 5.16 1.93
C LEU A 2 -9.51 6.30 1.95
N SER A 3 -8.62 6.30 2.93
CA SER A 3 -7.57 7.32 3.05
C SER A 3 -6.22 6.67 3.33
N VAL A 4 -5.19 7.15 2.65
CA VAL A 4 -3.80 6.78 2.91
C VAL A 4 -3.30 7.58 4.12
N LEU A 5 -2.87 6.90 5.17
CA LEU A 5 -2.32 7.53 6.38
C LEU A 5 -0.79 7.65 6.32
N ARG A 6 -0.12 6.66 5.73
CA ARG A 6 1.34 6.61 5.61
C ARG A 6 1.74 5.80 4.38
N VAL A 7 2.81 6.24 3.73
CA VAL A 7 3.56 5.46 2.73
C VAL A 7 5.03 5.52 3.12
N HIS A 8 5.71 4.39 3.16
CA HIS A 8 7.17 4.36 3.26
C HIS A 8 7.75 3.20 2.46
N LEU A 9 8.97 3.38 1.97
CA LEU A 9 9.73 2.29 1.37
C LEU A 9 10.54 1.56 2.46
N PRO A 10 10.85 0.27 2.27
CA PRO A 10 11.76 -0.46 3.15
C PRO A 10 13.21 0.05 3.09
N SER A 11 13.58 0.73 2.00
CA SER A 11 14.92 1.27 1.79
C SER A 11 14.85 2.59 1.03
N ASP A 12 15.58 3.60 1.51
CA ASP A 12 15.83 4.84 0.79
C ASP A 12 17.01 4.73 -0.18
N ILE A 13 17.80 3.65 -0.08
CA ILE A 13 18.97 3.39 -0.93
C ILE A 13 18.56 2.38 -2.02
N PRO A 14 18.85 2.65 -3.31
CA PRO A 14 18.63 1.68 -4.37
C PRO A 14 19.44 0.40 -4.15
N ILE A 15 18.79 -0.76 -4.31
CA ILE A 15 19.42 -2.07 -4.19
C ILE A 15 19.38 -2.76 -5.55
N VAL A 16 20.55 -3.11 -6.07
CA VAL A 16 20.67 -3.76 -7.39
C VAL A 16 19.94 -5.11 -7.36
N GLY A 17 18.99 -5.29 -8.28
CA GLY A 17 18.26 -6.55 -8.44
C GLY A 17 17.13 -6.79 -7.44
N CYS A 18 16.79 -5.81 -6.59
CA CYS A 18 15.66 -5.92 -5.67
C CYS A 18 14.52 -5.00 -6.08
N GLU A 19 13.32 -5.55 -6.20
CA GLU A 19 12.09 -4.77 -6.27
C GLU A 19 11.71 -4.32 -4.86
N LEU A 20 11.48 -3.01 -4.68
CA LEU A 20 11.04 -2.47 -3.40
C LEU A 20 9.52 -2.31 -3.43
N THR A 21 8.85 -3.02 -2.52
CA THR A 21 7.40 -2.88 -2.34
C THR A 21 7.12 -1.80 -1.28
N PRO A 22 6.29 -0.79 -1.58
CA PRO A 22 5.95 0.24 -0.60
C PRO A 22 5.02 -0.32 0.47
N TYR A 23 5.29 0.01 1.74
CA TYR A 23 4.35 -0.22 2.83
C TYR A 23 3.34 0.93 2.87
N VAL A 24 2.06 0.57 2.79
CA VAL A 24 0.96 1.54 2.80
C VAL A 24 0.05 1.27 3.99
N LEU A 25 -0.16 2.30 4.80
CA LEU A 25 -1.12 2.26 5.90
C LEU A 25 -2.42 2.89 5.43
N LEU A 26 -3.47 2.09 5.31
CA LEU A 26 -4.78 2.51 4.85
C LEU A 26 -5.75 2.63 6.02
N ARG A 27 -6.60 3.65 5.97
CA ARG A 27 -7.76 3.79 6.85
C ARG A 27 -9.04 3.71 6.03
N ARG A 28 -9.89 2.76 6.41
CA ARG A 28 -11.20 2.50 5.80
C ARG A 28 -12.28 3.42 6.37
N THR A 29 -13.47 3.36 5.76
CA THR A 29 -14.63 4.17 6.17
C THR A 29 -15.10 3.84 7.59
N ASP A 30 -14.97 2.58 8.01
CA ASP A 30 -15.27 2.09 9.36
C ASP A 30 -14.19 2.47 10.40
N LYS A 31 -13.19 3.26 9.99
CA LYS A 31 -11.99 3.64 10.78
C LYS A 31 -11.02 2.49 11.05
N ALA A 32 -11.24 1.29 10.49
CA ALA A 32 -10.26 0.23 10.55
C ALA A 32 -8.98 0.66 9.81
N VAL A 33 -7.85 0.29 10.40
CA VAL A 33 -6.52 0.55 9.84
C VAL A 33 -5.91 -0.77 9.41
N THR A 34 -5.39 -0.83 8.20
CA THR A 34 -4.75 -2.04 7.64
C THR A 34 -3.45 -1.69 6.93
N THR A 35 -2.53 -2.66 6.95
CA THR A 35 -1.27 -2.69 6.20
C THR A 35 -1.26 -3.77 5.13
N ASP A 36 -2.41 -4.37 4.84
CA ASP A 36 -2.52 -5.46 3.87
C ASP A 36 -2.20 -4.96 2.46
N ASP A 37 -1.54 -5.82 1.68
CA ASP A 37 -1.38 -5.58 0.25
C ASP A 37 -2.74 -5.58 -0.44
N VAL A 38 -2.94 -4.64 -1.35
CA VAL A 38 -4.20 -4.48 -2.08
C VAL A 38 -3.95 -4.72 -3.58
N PRO A 39 -3.88 -5.98 -4.05
CA PRO A 39 -3.66 -6.29 -5.45
C PRO A 39 -4.91 -5.99 -6.29
N GLU A 40 -4.73 -5.81 -7.60
CA GLU A 40 -5.84 -5.62 -8.55
C GLU A 40 -6.86 -6.77 -8.52
N SER A 41 -6.39 -8.00 -8.24
CA SER A 41 -7.26 -9.18 -8.11
C SER A 41 -8.11 -9.22 -6.84
N ALA A 42 -7.79 -8.41 -5.83
CA ALA A 42 -8.51 -8.34 -4.56
C ALA A 42 -8.58 -6.87 -4.07
N PRO A 43 -9.39 -6.03 -4.74
CA PRO A 43 -9.47 -4.61 -4.41
C PRO A 43 -10.15 -4.37 -3.07
N LEU A 44 -9.62 -3.42 -2.29
CA LEU A 44 -10.18 -2.95 -1.04
C LEU A 44 -11.12 -1.76 -1.29
N ASP A 45 -12.40 -1.91 -0.93
CA ASP A 45 -13.43 -0.89 -1.16
C ASP A 45 -13.45 -0.40 -2.63
N GLY A 46 -13.19 -1.30 -3.58
CA GLY A 46 -13.13 -0.99 -5.03
C GLY A 46 -11.83 -0.32 -5.50
N HIS A 47 -10.84 -0.15 -4.62
CA HIS A 47 -9.54 0.45 -4.92
C HIS A 47 -8.43 -0.60 -4.83
N PHE A 48 -7.37 -0.44 -5.60
CA PHE A 48 -6.18 -1.30 -5.53
C PHE A 48 -4.91 -0.47 -5.63
N LEU A 49 -3.82 -1.04 -5.13
CA LEU A 49 -2.50 -0.44 -5.21
C LEU A 49 -1.88 -0.78 -6.58
N ARG A 50 -1.40 0.23 -7.29
CA ARG A 50 -0.64 0.05 -8.53
C ARG A 50 0.61 0.91 -8.49
N TYR A 51 1.76 0.27 -8.60
CA TYR A 51 3.04 0.93 -8.81
C TYR A 51 3.61 0.52 -10.18
N LYS A 52 4.55 1.31 -10.71
CA LYS A 52 5.22 1.11 -11.99
C LYS A 52 6.63 0.62 -11.77
#